data_AF-T0RL91-F1
#
_entry.id   AF-T0RL91-F1
#
_cell.length_a   1.000
_cell.length_b   1.000
_cell.length_c   1.000
_cell.angle_alpha   90.00
_cell.angle_beta   90.00
_cell.angle_gamma   90.00
#
_symmetry.space_group_name_H-M   'P 1'
#
loop_
_entity.id
_entity.type
_entity.pdbx_description
1 polymer ?
#
loop_
_entity_poly.entity_id
_entity_poly.type
_entity_poly.pdbx_seq_one_letter_code
_entity_poly.pdbx_strand_id
1 'polypeptide(L)'
;MKNYQMNFTFLMVATVISALGSYAFNFAFMAYIYDISGHNKSFMGLTQLFFVTGMLLGNITAGPVGERSNRRNLLTLCEVIRIPLSIVFLLTNNIWALLLTHGLKTIFAGISTPCKRAFINDIIPVENVAKANNIFSASYALVHILGPLIGTWGYSYFKSIDNLVYFDISTFIIAPALFMLIKIDHFKKFEHHSFIKDIQDGISYVRKRFDLRGLYERHALVGIFSGIVIPLILPFMHDVLGKGEKEYGVAMLIFGLGGLTGALLNKKVISKFGLGKVLYFTSFIEPIFLLVWALGISYHVSQTVFYFWGVLFFIRVPSQFSYLSHYVAKGYISRTNALLDFIFTLTNISASAIISILGDKVNTKELLVSCALIYAVINIFRIFAISSKELLSPKAVMNE
;
A
#
# COMPACT_ATOMS: atom_id res chain seq x y z
N MET A 1 6.18 34.71 6.27
CA MET A 1 6.83 33.72 5.37
C MET A 1 7.67 32.65 6.10
N LYS A 2 8.33 32.92 7.25
CA LYS A 2 9.17 31.91 7.95
C LYS A 2 8.43 30.76 8.68
N ASN A 3 7.10 30.82 8.84
CA ASN A 3 6.37 29.89 9.74
C ASN A 3 5.91 28.58 9.08
N TYR A 4 5.69 28.55 7.75
CA TYR A 4 5.15 27.36 7.09
C TYR A 4 6.18 26.22 6.97
N GLN A 5 7.46 26.54 6.84
CA GLN A 5 8.52 25.53 6.76
C GLN A 5 8.61 24.73 8.05
N MET A 6 8.52 25.41 9.21
CA MET A 6 8.51 24.75 10.52
C MET A 6 7.26 23.88 10.70
N ASN A 7 6.07 24.43 10.38
CA ASN A 7 4.82 23.67 10.41
C ASN A 7 4.88 22.42 9.52
N PHE A 8 5.47 22.55 8.32
CA PHE A 8 5.65 21.43 7.41
C PHE A 8 6.63 20.41 7.97
N THR A 9 7.74 20.84 8.58
CA THR A 9 8.67 19.94 9.27
C THR A 9 7.97 19.16 10.38
N PHE A 10 7.18 19.82 11.23
CA PHE A 10 6.41 19.13 12.27
C PHE A 10 5.44 18.11 11.67
N LEU A 11 4.69 18.48 10.63
CA LEU A 11 3.80 17.56 9.92
C LEU A 11 4.55 16.35 9.36
N MET A 12 5.69 16.59 8.69
CA MET A 12 6.46 15.53 8.05
C MET A 12 7.11 14.59 9.06
N VAL A 13 7.73 15.12 10.12
CA VAL A 13 8.35 14.31 11.17
C VAL A 13 7.29 13.47 11.88
N ALA A 14 6.16 14.06 12.26
CA ALA A 14 5.05 13.33 12.87
C ALA A 14 4.50 12.24 11.96
N THR A 15 4.36 12.56 10.66
CA THR A 15 3.90 11.61 9.65
C THR A 15 4.85 10.43 9.50
N VAL A 16 6.15 10.68 9.38
CA VAL A 16 7.16 9.62 9.21
C VAL A 16 7.28 8.76 10.45
N ILE A 17 7.33 9.36 11.64
CA ILE A 17 7.46 8.62 12.91
C ILE A 17 6.24 7.71 13.12
N SER A 18 5.01 8.24 13.04
CA SER A 18 3.79 7.43 13.19
C SER A 18 3.67 6.35 12.12
N ALA A 19 3.99 6.67 10.86
CA ALA A 19 3.94 5.69 9.78
C ALA A 19 5.00 4.59 9.97
N LEU A 20 6.22 4.93 10.40
CA LEU A 20 7.27 3.95 10.65
C LEU A 20 6.91 3.01 11.81
N GLY A 21 6.38 3.55 12.92
CA GLY A 21 5.85 2.76 14.04
C GLY A 21 4.77 1.79 13.58
N SER A 22 3.79 2.30 12.84
CA SER A 22 2.65 1.52 12.35
C SER A 22 3.06 0.38 11.41
N TYR A 23 3.99 0.66 10.49
CA TYR A 23 4.49 -0.35 9.55
C TYR A 23 5.39 -1.37 10.24
N ALA A 24 6.30 -0.93 11.13
CA ALA A 24 7.09 -1.86 11.93
C ALA A 24 6.20 -2.79 12.76
N PHE A 25 5.20 -2.23 13.43
CA PHE A 25 4.22 -3.00 14.17
C PHE A 25 3.44 -3.98 13.28
N ASN A 26 2.94 -3.54 12.11
CA ASN A 26 2.16 -4.40 11.22
C ASN A 26 2.94 -5.66 10.77
N PHE A 27 4.20 -5.50 10.38
CA PHE A 27 5.02 -6.63 9.93
C PHE A 27 5.49 -7.51 11.08
N ALA A 28 5.75 -6.94 12.26
CA ALA A 28 5.97 -7.71 13.48
C ALA A 28 4.71 -8.49 13.89
N PHE A 29 3.54 -7.87 13.76
CA PHE A 29 2.25 -8.47 14.08
C PHE A 29 1.92 -9.63 13.15
N MET A 30 2.22 -9.52 11.85
CA MET A 30 2.11 -10.66 10.93
C MET A 30 2.96 -11.85 11.39
N ALA A 31 4.22 -11.62 11.77
CA ALA A 31 5.08 -12.68 12.28
C ALA A 31 4.58 -13.26 13.61
N TYR A 32 4.17 -12.41 14.53
CA TYR A 32 3.59 -12.82 15.81
C TYR A 32 2.34 -13.67 15.65
N ILE A 33 1.38 -13.27 14.80
CA ILE A 33 0.19 -14.07 14.50
C ILE A 33 0.55 -15.40 13.86
N TYR A 34 1.56 -15.43 12.99
CA TYR A 34 2.01 -16.67 12.37
C TYR A 34 2.53 -17.64 13.42
N ASP A 35 3.34 -17.19 14.36
CA ASP A 35 3.89 -18.00 15.45
C ASP A 35 2.80 -18.53 16.39
N ILE A 36 1.95 -17.64 16.94
CA ILE A 36 0.94 -18.05 17.93
C ILE A 36 -0.22 -18.87 17.34
N SER A 37 -0.40 -18.81 16.01
CA SER A 37 -1.36 -19.66 15.30
C SER A 37 -0.80 -21.04 14.94
N GLY A 38 0.45 -21.34 15.31
CA GLY A 38 1.11 -22.59 14.95
C GLY A 38 1.47 -22.67 13.46
N HIS A 39 1.90 -21.54 12.88
CA HIS A 39 2.26 -21.40 11.46
C HIS A 39 1.09 -21.63 10.49
N ASN A 40 -0.13 -21.32 10.94
CA ASN A 40 -1.33 -21.49 10.15
C ASN A 40 -1.51 -20.31 9.17
N LYS A 41 -1.45 -20.62 7.88
CA LYS A 41 -1.46 -19.64 6.78
C LYS A 41 -2.79 -18.91 6.61
N SER A 42 -3.89 -19.52 7.06
CA SER A 42 -5.20 -18.87 7.02
C SER A 42 -5.20 -17.60 7.87
N PHE A 43 -4.47 -17.57 8.98
CA PHE A 43 -4.35 -16.36 9.80
C PHE A 43 -3.53 -15.25 9.13
N MET A 44 -2.64 -15.56 8.18
CA MET A 44 -1.96 -14.54 7.39
C MET A 44 -2.93 -13.85 6.43
N GLY A 45 -3.82 -14.63 5.81
CA GLY A 45 -4.94 -14.11 5.03
C GLY A 45 -5.87 -13.24 5.88
N LEU A 46 -6.22 -13.69 7.09
CA LEU A 46 -7.06 -12.90 8.02
C LEU A 46 -6.37 -11.59 8.44
N THR A 47 -5.10 -11.62 8.84
CA THR A 47 -4.36 -10.42 9.25
C THR A 47 -4.37 -9.37 8.14
N GLN A 48 -4.09 -9.79 6.90
CA GLN A 48 -4.13 -8.89 5.74
C GLN A 48 -5.55 -8.42 5.43
N LEU A 49 -6.56 -9.30 5.54
CA LEU A 49 -7.97 -8.96 5.32
C LEU A 49 -8.43 -7.84 6.28
N PHE A 50 -8.17 -7.99 7.58
CA PHE A 50 -8.53 -6.98 8.59
C PHE A 50 -7.77 -5.67 8.36
N PHE A 51 -6.48 -5.73 8.01
CA PHE A 51 -5.67 -4.56 7.68
C PHE A 51 -6.22 -3.76 6.49
N VAL A 52 -6.41 -4.42 5.35
CA VAL A 52 -6.85 -3.76 4.12
C VAL A 52 -8.29 -3.27 4.24
N THR A 53 -9.15 -4.05 4.91
CA THR A 53 -10.55 -3.65 5.15
C THR A 53 -10.63 -2.43 6.07
N GLY A 54 -9.88 -2.42 7.18
CA GLY A 54 -9.86 -1.27 8.07
C GLY A 54 -9.33 -0.01 7.36
N MET A 55 -8.21 -0.13 6.63
CA MET A 55 -7.70 0.95 5.78
C MET A 55 -8.75 1.48 4.79
N LEU A 56 -9.50 0.61 4.13
CA LEU A 56 -10.57 1.00 3.19
C LEU A 56 -11.68 1.79 3.89
N LEU A 57 -12.21 1.27 5.00
CA LEU A 57 -13.25 1.92 5.78
C LEU A 57 -12.80 3.31 6.28
N GLY A 58 -11.54 3.40 6.72
CA GLY A 58 -10.93 4.67 7.11
C GLY A 58 -10.82 5.65 5.94
N ASN A 59 -10.36 5.19 4.78
CA ASN A 59 -10.21 6.04 3.60
C ASN A 59 -11.57 6.58 3.09
N ILE A 60 -12.61 5.73 3.08
CA ILE A 60 -13.98 6.13 2.70
C ILE A 60 -14.51 7.24 3.63
N THR A 61 -14.21 7.15 4.92
CA THR A 61 -14.67 8.12 5.93
C THR A 61 -13.82 9.38 5.99
N ALA A 62 -12.59 9.33 5.45
CA ALA A 62 -11.64 10.43 5.53
C ALA A 62 -12.12 11.71 4.83
N GLY A 63 -12.77 11.61 3.68
CA GLY A 63 -13.29 12.77 2.93
C GLY A 63 -14.32 13.57 3.76
N PRO A 64 -15.48 12.96 4.10
CA PRO A 64 -16.54 13.65 4.84
C PRO A 64 -16.08 14.20 6.20
N VAL A 65 -15.22 13.48 6.91
CA VAL A 65 -14.74 13.89 8.24
C VAL A 65 -13.63 14.94 8.13
N GLY A 66 -12.65 14.72 7.25
CA GLY A 66 -11.48 15.58 7.07
C GLY A 66 -11.79 16.96 6.49
N GLU A 67 -12.91 17.13 5.78
CA GLU A 67 -13.37 18.42 5.27
C GLU A 67 -14.15 19.24 6.31
N ARG A 68 -14.85 18.57 7.23
CA ARG A 68 -15.69 19.21 8.27
C ARG A 68 -14.91 19.51 9.54
N SER A 69 -13.85 18.76 9.79
CA SER A 69 -13.05 18.87 11.00
C SER A 69 -11.82 19.76 10.81
N ASN A 70 -11.36 20.35 11.90
CA ASN A 70 -10.01 20.87 11.99
C ASN A 70 -9.03 19.69 11.79
N ARG A 71 -8.29 19.66 10.67
CA ARG A 71 -7.42 18.53 10.31
C ARG A 71 -6.35 18.24 11.35
N ARG A 72 -5.81 19.28 12.01
CA ARG A 72 -4.86 19.11 13.11
C ARG A 72 -5.50 18.28 14.23
N ASN A 73 -6.69 18.68 14.69
CA ASN A 73 -7.39 18.01 15.78
C ASN A 73 -7.84 16.59 15.38
N LEU A 74 -8.29 16.40 14.14
CA LEU A 74 -8.67 15.09 13.63
C LEU A 74 -7.48 14.12 13.59
N LEU A 75 -6.34 14.58 13.08
CA LEU A 75 -5.11 13.78 13.05
C LEU A 75 -4.65 13.43 14.47
N THR A 76 -4.65 14.41 15.38
CA THR A 76 -4.37 14.19 16.80
C THR A 76 -5.29 13.12 17.39
N LEU A 77 -6.60 13.22 17.15
CA LEU A 77 -7.58 12.25 17.65
C LEU A 77 -7.33 10.84 17.12
N CYS A 78 -7.02 10.72 15.82
CA CYS A 78 -6.72 9.44 15.19
C CYS A 78 -5.51 8.76 15.85
N GLU A 79 -4.43 9.49 16.13
CA GLU A 79 -3.26 8.91 16.79
C GLU A 79 -3.58 8.54 18.26
N VAL A 80 -4.27 9.42 19.00
CA VAL A 80 -4.60 9.17 20.41
C VAL A 80 -5.52 7.96 20.59
N ILE A 81 -6.53 7.75 19.73
CA ILE A 81 -7.41 6.57 19.81
C ILE A 81 -6.63 5.27 19.55
N ARG A 82 -5.53 5.31 18.80
CA ARG A 82 -4.73 4.11 18.53
C ARG A 82 -3.90 3.66 19.73
N ILE A 83 -3.72 4.50 20.75
CA ILE A 83 -3.04 4.13 22.00
C ILE A 83 -3.81 3.05 22.77
N PRO A 84 -5.08 3.24 23.21
CA PRO A 84 -5.81 2.19 23.92
C PRO A 84 -6.00 0.93 23.08
N LEU A 85 -6.17 1.06 21.75
CA LEU A 85 -6.20 -0.10 20.85
C LEU A 85 -4.86 -0.85 20.86
N SER A 86 -3.72 -0.16 20.96
CA SER A 86 -2.41 -0.82 21.01
C SER A 86 -2.15 -1.48 22.36
N ILE A 87 -2.71 -0.96 23.46
CA ILE A 87 -2.60 -1.57 24.80
C ILE A 87 -3.24 -2.97 24.83
N VAL A 88 -4.31 -3.23 24.06
CA VAL A 88 -4.95 -4.56 23.99
C VAL A 88 -3.95 -5.67 23.64
N PHE A 89 -2.95 -5.38 22.79
CA PHE A 89 -1.93 -6.34 22.39
C PHE A 89 -1.00 -6.77 23.54
N LEU A 90 -0.97 -6.01 24.64
CA LEU A 90 -0.22 -6.34 25.86
C LEU A 90 -1.06 -7.12 26.88
N LEU A 91 -2.39 -7.16 26.69
CA LEU A 91 -3.34 -7.69 27.68
C LEU A 91 -3.89 -9.05 27.31
N THR A 92 -3.80 -9.46 26.04
CA THR A 92 -4.38 -10.71 25.57
C THR A 92 -3.57 -11.36 24.46
N ASN A 93 -3.59 -12.69 24.44
CA ASN A 93 -3.08 -13.51 23.34
C ASN A 93 -4.22 -14.09 22.48
N ASN A 94 -5.47 -13.64 22.68
CA ASN A 94 -6.60 -14.11 21.88
C ASN A 94 -6.49 -13.57 20.45
N ILE A 95 -6.19 -14.46 19.50
CA ILE A 95 -5.95 -14.10 18.09
C ILE A 95 -7.10 -13.28 17.49
N TRP A 96 -8.35 -13.62 17.78
CA TRP A 96 -9.51 -12.89 17.25
C TRP A 96 -9.61 -11.46 17.79
N ALA A 97 -9.36 -11.27 19.08
CA ALA A 97 -9.29 -9.94 19.69
C ALA A 97 -8.16 -9.11 19.07
N LEU A 98 -7.01 -9.73 18.82
CA LEU A 98 -5.85 -9.08 18.19
C LEU A 98 -6.13 -8.67 16.74
N LEU A 99 -6.72 -9.56 15.94
CA LEU A 99 -7.12 -9.28 14.55
C LEU A 99 -8.15 -8.16 14.45
N LEU A 100 -9.20 -8.21 15.27
CA LEU A 100 -10.23 -7.18 15.31
C LEU A 100 -9.64 -5.82 15.70
N THR A 101 -8.83 -5.80 16.75
CA THR A 101 -8.19 -4.58 17.24
C THR A 101 -7.20 -4.01 16.22
N HIS A 102 -6.46 -4.87 15.52
CA HIS A 102 -5.60 -4.46 14.41
C HIS A 102 -6.42 -3.80 13.29
N GLY A 103 -7.53 -4.43 12.89
CA GLY A 103 -8.47 -3.85 11.93
C GLY A 103 -8.97 -2.46 12.36
N LEU A 104 -9.45 -2.32 13.60
CA LEU A 104 -9.89 -1.03 14.14
C LEU A 104 -8.79 0.03 14.11
N LYS A 105 -7.57 -0.34 14.52
CA LYS A 105 -6.40 0.54 14.50
C LYS A 105 -6.05 1.02 13.08
N THR A 106 -6.28 0.18 12.07
CA THR A 106 -6.04 0.54 10.66
C THR A 106 -7.13 1.43 10.06
N ILE A 107 -8.35 1.47 10.61
CA ILE A 107 -9.37 2.46 10.24
C ILE A 107 -8.85 3.88 10.50
N PHE A 108 -8.30 4.13 11.69
CA PHE A 108 -7.75 5.45 12.02
C PHE A 108 -6.52 5.80 11.18
N ALA A 109 -5.70 4.81 10.80
CA ALA A 109 -4.60 5.01 9.85
C ALA A 109 -5.10 5.37 8.43
N GLY A 110 -6.19 4.72 7.99
CA GLY A 110 -6.89 4.98 6.73
C GLY A 110 -7.49 6.39 6.66
N ILE A 111 -8.02 6.91 7.78
CA ILE A 111 -8.46 8.31 7.88
C ILE A 111 -7.26 9.27 7.82
N SER A 112 -6.21 8.94 8.55
CA SER A 112 -5.07 9.83 8.77
C SER A 112 -4.27 10.11 7.51
N THR A 113 -4.04 9.13 6.65
CA THR A 113 -3.17 9.27 5.46
C THR A 113 -3.65 10.33 4.46
N PRO A 114 -4.89 10.29 3.94
CA PRO A 114 -5.41 11.35 3.06
C PRO A 114 -5.53 12.69 3.78
N CYS A 115 -5.87 12.70 5.08
CA CYS A 115 -5.92 13.94 5.87
C CYS A 115 -4.54 14.60 6.01
N LYS A 116 -3.46 13.83 6.22
CA LYS A 116 -2.07 14.32 6.25
C LYS A 116 -1.68 14.94 4.91
N ARG A 117 -2.01 14.30 3.78
CA ARG A 117 -1.77 14.86 2.44
C ARG A 117 -2.55 16.15 2.20
N ALA A 118 -3.83 16.18 2.57
CA ALA A 118 -4.64 17.39 2.45
C ALA A 118 -4.09 18.53 3.33
N PHE A 119 -3.58 18.19 4.52
CA PHE A 119 -3.04 19.18 5.46
C PHE A 119 -1.76 19.86 4.94
N ILE A 120 -1.01 19.22 4.03
CA ILE A 120 0.09 19.88 3.31
C ILE A 120 -0.41 21.11 2.55
N ASN A 121 -1.59 21.03 1.91
CA ASN A 121 -2.16 22.14 1.15
C ASN A 121 -2.61 23.31 2.04
N ASP A 122 -2.89 23.05 3.32
CA ASP A 122 -3.24 24.10 4.28
C ASP A 122 -1.99 24.84 4.80
N ILE A 123 -0.83 24.17 4.81
CA ILE A 123 0.42 24.71 5.36
C ILE A 123 1.26 25.37 4.26
N ILE A 124 1.41 24.70 3.11
CA ILE A 124 2.39 25.05 2.08
C ILE A 124 1.78 26.02 1.06
N PRO A 125 2.49 27.11 0.68
CA PRO A 125 2.09 27.96 -0.44
C PRO A 125 1.92 27.17 -1.73
N VAL A 126 0.94 27.55 -2.56
CA VAL A 126 0.51 26.79 -3.74
C VAL A 126 1.67 26.44 -4.68
N GLU A 127 2.64 27.34 -4.84
CA GLU A 127 3.79 27.17 -5.73
C GLU A 127 4.73 26.02 -5.26
N ASN A 128 4.70 25.70 -3.97
CA ASN A 128 5.57 24.71 -3.34
C ASN A 128 4.88 23.37 -3.04
N VAL A 129 3.56 23.26 -3.27
CA VAL A 129 2.77 22.06 -2.96
C VAL A 129 3.29 20.82 -3.70
N ALA A 130 3.67 20.95 -4.98
CA ALA A 130 4.23 19.84 -5.74
C ALA A 130 5.53 19.30 -5.12
N LYS A 131 6.42 20.21 -4.69
CA LYS A 131 7.67 19.84 -4.00
C LYS A 131 7.37 19.16 -2.66
N ALA A 132 6.42 19.66 -1.89
CA ALA A 132 6.02 19.07 -0.61
C ALA A 132 5.43 17.66 -0.78
N ASN A 133 4.58 17.44 -1.79
CA ASN A 133 4.04 16.12 -2.12
C ASN A 133 5.13 15.14 -2.56
N ASN A 134 6.16 15.59 -3.27
CA ASN A 134 7.31 14.75 -3.62
C ASN A 134 8.07 14.29 -2.37
N ILE A 135 8.29 15.20 -1.41
CA ILE A 135 8.91 14.86 -0.11
C ILE A 135 8.03 13.84 0.63
N PHE A 136 6.72 14.06 0.69
CA PHE A 136 5.78 13.14 1.33
C PHE A 136 5.87 11.73 0.73
N SER A 137 5.83 11.62 -0.59
CA SER A 137 5.93 10.33 -1.29
C SER A 137 7.28 9.65 -1.06
N ALA A 138 8.39 10.40 -1.10
CA ALA A 138 9.73 9.87 -0.80
C ALA A 138 9.85 9.37 0.66
N SER A 139 9.30 10.13 1.61
CA SER A 139 9.21 9.74 3.01
C SER A 139 8.43 8.45 3.21
N TYR A 140 7.27 8.30 2.57
CA TYR A 140 6.50 7.05 2.64
C TYR A 140 7.22 5.88 1.98
N ALA A 141 7.95 6.10 0.87
CA ALA A 141 8.77 5.05 0.28
C ALA A 141 9.79 4.52 1.30
N LEU A 142 10.50 5.41 2.02
CA LEU A 142 11.42 5.00 3.08
C LEU A 142 10.72 4.21 4.20
N VAL A 143 9.52 4.63 4.63
CA VAL A 143 8.73 3.89 5.63
C VAL A 143 8.39 2.47 5.15
N HIS A 144 8.02 2.30 3.89
CA HIS A 144 7.71 0.98 3.34
C HIS A 144 8.93 0.06 3.23
N ILE A 145 10.13 0.63 3.16
CA ILE A 145 11.40 -0.13 3.13
C ILE A 145 11.84 -0.47 4.56
N LEU A 146 11.87 0.52 5.44
CA LEU A 146 12.40 0.37 6.79
C LEU A 146 11.42 -0.27 7.76
N GLY A 147 10.11 -0.04 7.59
CA GLY A 147 9.07 -0.58 8.45
C GLY A 147 9.12 -2.11 8.55
N PRO A 148 9.02 -2.86 7.44
CA PRO A 148 9.12 -4.32 7.46
C PRO A 148 10.41 -4.83 8.10
N LEU A 149 11.54 -4.18 7.79
CA LEU A 149 12.84 -4.54 8.34
C LEU A 149 12.87 -4.37 9.86
N ILE A 150 12.50 -3.19 10.37
CA ILE A 150 12.46 -2.90 11.82
C ILE A 150 11.49 -3.83 12.53
N GLY A 151 10.30 -4.05 11.96
CA GLY A 151 9.27 -4.90 12.53
C GLY A 151 9.70 -6.35 12.67
N THR A 152 10.10 -6.96 11.55
CA THR A 152 10.48 -8.38 11.51
C THR A 152 11.76 -8.67 12.28
N TRP A 153 12.78 -7.79 12.18
CA TRP A 153 14.01 -7.96 12.95
C TRP A 153 13.80 -7.70 14.43
N GLY A 154 13.02 -6.67 14.79
CA GLY A 154 12.65 -6.39 16.17
C GLY A 154 11.94 -7.59 16.79
N TYR A 155 10.92 -8.13 16.11
CA TYR A 155 10.20 -9.31 16.59
C TYR A 155 11.13 -10.54 16.71
N SER A 156 11.98 -10.79 15.71
CA SER A 156 12.91 -11.92 15.75
C SER A 156 13.98 -11.79 16.84
N TYR A 157 14.40 -10.56 17.18
CA TYR A 157 15.38 -10.30 18.24
C TYR A 157 14.76 -10.40 19.63
N PHE A 158 13.61 -9.76 19.86
CA PHE A 158 12.97 -9.72 21.17
C PHE A 158 12.12 -10.96 21.47
N LYS A 159 11.71 -11.72 20.45
CA LYS A 159 10.81 -12.88 20.55
C LYS A 159 9.51 -12.57 21.30
N SER A 160 9.10 -11.31 21.28
CA SER A 160 7.85 -10.79 21.83
C SER A 160 7.42 -9.59 21.00
N ILE A 161 6.10 -9.41 20.87
CA ILE A 161 5.50 -8.25 20.21
C ILE A 161 5.51 -7.00 21.11
N ASP A 162 5.67 -7.15 22.43
CA ASP A 162 5.48 -6.08 23.41
C ASP A 162 6.38 -4.87 23.14
N ASN A 163 7.65 -5.09 22.84
CA ASN A 163 8.59 -4.01 22.52
C ASN A 163 8.18 -3.23 21.27
N LEU A 164 7.56 -3.89 20.29
CA LEU A 164 7.05 -3.26 19.08
C LEU A 164 5.74 -2.53 19.37
N VAL A 165 4.92 -3.02 20.30
CA VAL A 165 3.74 -2.30 20.81
C VAL A 165 4.16 -1.03 21.52
N TYR A 166 5.14 -1.08 22.44
CA TYR A 166 5.64 0.10 23.13
C TYR A 166 6.25 1.11 22.17
N PHE A 167 7.03 0.63 21.19
CA PHE A 167 7.57 1.47 20.12
C PHE A 167 6.44 2.18 19.37
N ASP A 168 5.42 1.46 18.92
CA ASP A 168 4.29 2.04 18.17
C ASP A 168 3.49 3.04 19.02
N ILE A 169 3.19 2.71 20.28
CA ILE A 169 2.53 3.63 21.24
C ILE A 169 3.34 4.93 21.40
N SER A 170 4.67 4.84 21.50
CA SER A 170 5.52 6.03 21.61
C SER A 170 5.35 6.95 20.39
N THR A 171 5.18 6.38 19.20
CA THR A 171 4.92 7.15 17.98
C THR A 171 3.56 7.84 18.01
N PHE A 172 2.55 7.20 18.60
CA PHE A 172 1.20 7.75 18.80
C PHE A 172 1.13 8.79 19.93
N ILE A 173 2.19 8.99 20.70
CA ILE A 173 2.32 10.10 21.65
C ILE A 173 3.08 11.25 21.00
N ILE A 174 4.20 10.95 20.32
CA ILE A 174 5.06 11.96 19.69
C ILE A 174 4.36 12.65 18.52
N ALA A 175 3.72 11.90 17.63
CA ALA A 175 3.05 12.46 16.45
C ALA A 175 1.95 13.48 16.79
N PRO A 176 0.98 13.20 17.68
CA PRO A 176 -0.01 14.20 18.06
C PRO A 176 0.58 15.41 18.77
N ALA A 177 1.63 15.25 19.59
CA ALA A 177 2.31 16.38 20.21
C ALA A 177 2.89 17.31 19.14
N LEU A 178 3.55 16.76 18.11
CA LEU A 178 4.04 17.53 16.96
C LEU A 178 2.92 18.18 16.15
N PHE A 179 1.78 17.50 15.95
CA PHE A 179 0.62 18.10 15.28
C PHE A 179 0.10 19.31 16.05
N MET A 180 0.04 19.25 17.39
CA MET A 180 -0.42 20.37 18.22
C MET A 180 0.48 21.60 18.13
N LEU A 181 1.77 21.43 17.82
CA LEU A 181 2.71 22.54 17.60
C LEU A 181 2.45 23.31 16.30
N ILE A 182 1.68 22.73 15.36
CA ILE A 182 1.35 23.37 14.09
C ILE A 182 0.31 24.48 14.32
N LYS A 183 0.71 25.72 14.00
CA LYS A 183 -0.13 26.93 14.13
C LYS A 183 -0.62 27.36 12.75
N ILE A 184 -1.93 27.27 12.52
CA ILE A 184 -2.59 27.69 11.28
C ILE A 184 -3.88 28.42 11.66
N ASP A 185 -4.06 29.62 11.10
CA ASP A 185 -5.16 30.52 11.47
C ASP A 185 -6.47 30.21 10.74
N HIS A 186 -6.42 29.57 9.57
CA HIS A 186 -7.61 29.17 8.81
C HIS A 186 -7.45 27.85 8.07
N PHE A 187 -8.41 26.94 8.26
CA PHE A 187 -8.58 25.74 7.45
C PHE A 187 -9.42 26.10 6.23
N LYS A 188 -8.89 25.88 5.03
CA LYS A 188 -9.69 26.03 3.81
C LYS A 188 -10.73 24.91 3.77
N LYS A 189 -12.01 25.27 3.73
CA LYS A 189 -13.09 24.34 3.38
C LYS A 189 -12.94 23.99 1.90
N PHE A 190 -12.79 22.71 1.60
CA PHE A 190 -12.76 22.22 0.21
C PHE A 190 -14.17 21.83 -0.24
N GLU A 191 -14.41 21.85 -1.56
CA GLU A 191 -15.67 21.41 -2.15
C GLU A 191 -15.88 19.91 -1.94
N HIS A 192 -17.12 19.56 -1.59
CA HIS A 192 -17.54 18.21 -1.26
C HIS A 192 -17.47 17.28 -2.47
N HIS A 193 -16.64 16.25 -2.36
CA HIS A 193 -16.72 15.09 -3.26
C HIS A 193 -17.09 13.84 -2.45
N SER A 194 -18.26 13.27 -2.75
CA SER A 194 -18.68 12.00 -2.17
C SER A 194 -17.80 10.89 -2.76
N PHE A 195 -17.06 10.16 -1.92
CA PHE A 195 -16.24 9.02 -2.35
C PHE A 195 -17.04 8.07 -3.25
N ILE A 196 -18.26 7.71 -2.84
CA ILE A 196 -19.13 6.81 -3.61
C ILE A 196 -19.46 7.42 -4.98
N LYS A 197 -19.76 8.72 -5.03
CA LYS A 197 -20.03 9.42 -6.29
C LYS A 197 -18.79 9.48 -7.18
N ASP A 198 -17.61 9.70 -6.62
CA ASP A 198 -16.36 9.71 -7.38
C ASP A 198 -16.05 8.34 -7.99
N ILE A 199 -16.30 7.26 -7.24
CA ILE A 199 -16.20 5.88 -7.75
C ILE A 199 -17.22 5.65 -8.87
N GLN A 200 -18.49 6.06 -8.69
CA GLN A 200 -19.53 5.92 -9.72
C GLN A 200 -19.21 6.70 -11.00
N ASP A 201 -18.79 7.96 -10.86
CA ASP A 201 -18.38 8.82 -11.97
C ASP A 201 -17.15 8.21 -12.68
N GLY A 202 -16.17 7.74 -11.90
CA GLY A 202 -14.98 7.05 -12.40
C GLY A 202 -15.33 5.80 -13.21
N ILE A 203 -16.23 4.95 -12.72
CA ILE A 203 -16.68 3.74 -13.43
C ILE A 203 -17.37 4.14 -14.73
N SER A 204 -18.27 5.13 -14.68
CA SER A 204 -19.01 5.60 -15.84
C SER A 204 -18.10 6.19 -16.92
N TYR A 205 -16.99 6.83 -16.52
CA TYR A 205 -15.97 7.36 -17.41
C TYR A 205 -15.11 6.24 -18.02
N VAL A 206 -14.57 5.35 -17.18
CA VAL A 206 -13.66 4.26 -17.59
C VAL A 206 -14.34 3.27 -18.51
N ARG A 207 -15.61 2.88 -18.25
CA ARG A 207 -16.32 1.88 -19.06
C ARG A 207 -16.45 2.25 -20.54
N LYS A 208 -16.44 3.55 -20.86
CA LYS A 208 -16.57 4.07 -22.23
C LYS A 208 -15.24 4.08 -23.00
N ARG A 209 -14.12 3.81 -22.32
CA ARG A 209 -12.76 3.94 -22.85
C ARG A 209 -11.98 2.64 -22.72
N PHE A 210 -11.75 1.98 -23.86
CA PHE A 210 -11.09 0.68 -23.90
C PHE A 210 -9.64 0.71 -23.38
N ASP A 211 -8.92 1.80 -23.61
CA ASP A 211 -7.56 2.01 -23.11
C ASP A 211 -7.52 2.04 -21.58
N LEU A 212 -8.45 2.78 -20.96
CA LEU A 212 -8.60 2.82 -19.51
C LEU A 212 -9.06 1.47 -18.96
N ARG A 213 -10.04 0.81 -19.59
CA ARG A 213 -10.42 -0.55 -19.19
C ARG A 213 -9.21 -1.49 -19.15
N GLY A 214 -8.33 -1.40 -20.14
CA GLY A 214 -7.10 -2.19 -20.21
C GLY A 214 -6.20 -1.95 -18.99
N LEU A 215 -6.02 -0.69 -18.62
CA LEU A 215 -5.30 -0.27 -17.41
C LEU A 215 -5.93 -0.83 -16.13
N TYR A 216 -7.21 -0.59 -15.91
CA TYR A 216 -7.90 -0.97 -14.66
C TYR A 216 -8.03 -2.48 -14.49
N GLU A 217 -8.36 -3.21 -15.55
CA GLU A 217 -8.40 -4.66 -15.53
C GLU A 217 -7.01 -5.24 -15.17
N ARG A 218 -5.89 -4.66 -15.67
CA ARG A 218 -4.53 -5.10 -15.29
C ARG A 218 -4.24 -4.78 -13.84
N HIS A 219 -4.62 -3.58 -13.41
CA HIS A 219 -4.49 -3.15 -12.03
C HIS A 219 -5.25 -4.08 -11.06
N ALA A 220 -6.46 -4.50 -11.43
CA ALA A 220 -7.26 -5.47 -10.69
C ALA A 220 -6.58 -6.84 -10.58
N LEU A 221 -6.00 -7.36 -11.67
CA LEU A 221 -5.25 -8.61 -11.63
C LEU A 221 -4.07 -8.52 -10.66
N VAL A 222 -3.26 -7.46 -10.78
CA VAL A 222 -2.15 -7.20 -9.86
C VAL A 222 -2.62 -7.17 -8.41
N GLY A 223 -3.76 -6.53 -8.14
CA GLY A 223 -4.34 -6.46 -6.80
C GLY A 223 -4.74 -7.82 -6.25
N ILE A 224 -5.42 -8.67 -7.02
CA ILE A 224 -5.76 -10.05 -6.61
C ILE A 224 -4.48 -10.83 -6.29
N PHE A 225 -3.50 -10.85 -7.21
CA PHE A 225 -2.32 -11.68 -7.04
C PHE A 225 -1.39 -11.14 -5.95
N SER A 226 -1.26 -9.83 -5.79
CA SER A 226 -0.52 -9.23 -4.66
C SER A 226 -1.19 -9.57 -3.33
N GLY A 227 -2.53 -9.55 -3.26
CA GLY A 227 -3.29 -9.89 -2.06
C GLY A 227 -3.17 -11.37 -1.65
N ILE A 228 -2.80 -12.26 -2.58
CA ILE A 228 -2.41 -13.65 -2.29
C ILE A 228 -0.94 -13.70 -1.87
N VAL A 229 -0.05 -13.07 -2.63
CA VAL A 229 1.40 -13.22 -2.49
C VAL A 229 1.91 -12.61 -1.18
N ILE A 230 1.52 -11.37 -0.87
CA ILE A 230 2.03 -10.61 0.29
C ILE A 230 1.87 -11.37 1.61
N PRO A 231 0.67 -11.88 1.99
CA PRO A 231 0.53 -12.63 3.25
C PRO A 231 1.28 -13.96 3.27
N LEU A 232 1.68 -14.49 2.10
CA LEU A 232 2.38 -15.76 1.98
C LEU A 232 3.90 -15.62 1.88
N ILE A 233 4.45 -14.40 1.85
CA ILE A 233 5.91 -14.22 1.79
C ILE A 233 6.58 -14.85 3.02
N LEU A 234 6.09 -14.56 4.23
CA LEU A 234 6.65 -15.13 5.45
C LEU A 234 6.46 -16.66 5.52
N PRO A 235 5.25 -17.22 5.29
CA PRO A 235 5.08 -18.67 5.15
C PRO A 235 5.98 -19.32 4.11
N PHE A 236 6.25 -18.66 2.99
CA PHE A 236 7.15 -19.20 1.97
C PHE A 236 8.60 -19.25 2.47
N MET A 237 9.07 -18.20 3.15
CA MET A 237 10.40 -18.20 3.77
C MET A 237 10.54 -19.36 4.75
N HIS A 238 9.52 -19.61 5.57
CA HIS A 238 9.49 -20.68 6.55
C HIS A 238 9.36 -22.08 5.92
N ASP A 239 8.25 -22.34 5.23
CA ASP A 239 7.85 -23.68 4.76
C ASP A 239 8.69 -24.18 3.59
N VAL A 240 9.22 -23.28 2.74
CA VAL A 240 9.92 -23.66 1.49
C VAL A 240 11.42 -23.44 1.59
N LEU A 241 11.87 -22.36 2.24
CA LEU A 241 13.28 -22.01 2.31
C LEU A 241 13.94 -22.32 3.67
N GLY A 242 13.18 -22.72 4.68
CA GLY A 242 13.70 -22.95 6.03
C GLY A 242 14.30 -21.70 6.66
N LYS A 243 13.74 -20.53 6.37
CA LYS A 243 14.16 -19.20 6.82
C LYS A 243 13.11 -18.55 7.71
N GLY A 244 13.50 -17.54 8.48
CA GLY A 244 12.61 -16.88 9.44
C GLY A 244 12.30 -15.43 9.09
N GLU A 245 11.86 -14.71 10.11
CA GLU A 245 11.42 -13.31 10.00
C GLU A 245 12.57 -12.39 9.60
N LYS A 246 13.81 -12.66 10.03
CA LYS A 246 14.98 -11.86 9.66
C LYS A 246 15.19 -11.84 8.15
N GLU A 247 15.16 -13.01 7.54
CA GLU A 247 15.30 -13.17 6.09
C GLU A 247 14.13 -12.56 5.32
N TYR A 248 12.92 -12.59 5.88
CA TYR A 248 11.77 -11.87 5.34
C TYR A 248 12.01 -10.35 5.35
N GLY A 249 12.50 -9.80 6.47
CA GLY A 249 12.89 -8.39 6.57
C GLY A 249 13.94 -7.98 5.53
N VAL A 250 14.96 -8.84 5.32
CA VAL A 250 15.97 -8.63 4.27
C VAL A 250 15.35 -8.63 2.87
N ALA A 251 14.44 -9.56 2.59
CA ALA A 251 13.73 -9.60 1.30
C ALA A 251 12.96 -8.31 1.03
N MET A 252 12.27 -7.77 2.04
CA MET A 252 11.55 -6.51 1.93
C MET A 252 12.48 -5.30 1.75
N LEU A 253 13.63 -5.28 2.41
CA LEU A 253 14.67 -4.28 2.19
C LEU A 253 15.18 -4.32 0.74
N ILE A 254 15.48 -5.51 0.22
CA ILE A 254 15.97 -5.70 -1.14
C ILE A 254 14.92 -5.31 -2.18
N PHE A 255 13.64 -5.65 -1.96
CA PHE A 255 12.52 -5.13 -2.75
C PHE A 255 12.49 -3.60 -2.75
N GLY A 256 12.71 -2.99 -1.58
CA GLY A 256 12.85 -1.55 -1.42
C GLY A 256 13.96 -0.92 -2.25
N LEU A 257 15.17 -1.50 -2.20
CA LEU A 257 16.33 -1.06 -2.99
C LEU A 257 16.08 -1.20 -4.50
N GLY A 258 15.42 -2.28 -4.90
CA GLY A 258 14.89 -2.45 -6.26
C GLY A 258 13.92 -1.33 -6.63
N GLY A 259 13.02 -0.99 -5.71
CA GLY A 259 12.07 0.11 -5.86
C GLY A 259 12.74 1.47 -6.09
N LEU A 260 13.79 1.79 -5.34
CA LEU A 260 14.60 3.01 -5.56
C LEU A 260 15.21 3.03 -6.95
N THR A 261 15.75 1.89 -7.40
CA THR A 261 16.29 1.74 -8.76
C THR A 261 15.18 1.94 -9.81
N GLY A 262 14.01 1.34 -9.61
CA GLY A 262 12.85 1.50 -10.48
C GLY A 262 12.37 2.96 -10.58
N ALA A 263 12.32 3.67 -9.45
CA ALA A 263 11.94 5.08 -9.42
C ALA A 263 12.92 5.96 -10.21
N LEU A 264 14.23 5.72 -10.09
CA LEU A 264 15.27 6.45 -10.85
C LEU A 264 15.18 6.17 -12.36
N LEU A 265 14.89 4.92 -12.73
CA LEU A 265 14.78 4.50 -14.14
C LEU A 265 13.45 4.86 -14.79
N ASN A 266 12.41 5.16 -14.00
CA ASN A 266 11.04 5.34 -14.46
C ASN A 266 10.93 6.30 -15.66
N LYS A 267 11.48 7.53 -15.55
CA LYS A 267 11.44 8.53 -16.64
C LYS A 267 12.15 8.05 -17.91
N LYS A 268 13.30 7.38 -17.77
CA LYS A 268 14.09 6.84 -18.90
C LYS A 268 13.35 5.71 -19.60
N VAL A 269 12.70 4.84 -18.84
CA VAL A 269 11.91 3.71 -19.37
C VAL A 269 10.66 4.22 -20.08
N ILE A 270 9.93 5.17 -19.49
CA ILE A 270 8.74 5.78 -20.10
C ILE A 270 9.10 6.52 -21.41
N SER A 271 10.16 7.32 -21.42
CA SER A 271 10.57 8.05 -22.64
C SER A 271 11.00 7.11 -23.78
N LYS A 272 11.59 5.95 -23.46
CA LYS A 272 12.00 4.96 -24.46
C LYS A 272 10.84 4.12 -25.00
N PHE A 273 9.91 3.69 -24.15
CA PHE A 273 8.89 2.70 -24.52
C PHE A 273 7.46 3.25 -24.58
N GLY A 274 7.17 4.39 -23.95
CA GLY A 274 5.83 4.95 -23.80
C GLY A 274 5.05 4.35 -22.63
N LEU A 275 4.16 5.14 -22.02
CA LEU A 275 3.41 4.77 -20.81
C LEU A 275 2.60 3.48 -20.97
N GLY A 276 1.82 3.37 -22.06
CA GLY A 276 0.97 2.22 -22.33
C GLY A 276 1.74 0.89 -22.40
N LYS A 277 2.86 0.88 -23.13
CA LYS A 277 3.74 -0.31 -23.24
C LYS A 277 4.38 -0.67 -21.91
N VAL A 278 4.86 0.32 -21.14
CA VAL A 278 5.42 0.08 -19.81
C VAL A 278 4.41 -0.60 -18.89
N LEU A 279 3.18 -0.08 -18.83
CA LEU A 279 2.11 -0.65 -18.01
C LEU A 279 1.69 -2.05 -18.47
N TYR A 280 1.69 -2.27 -19.77
CA TYR A 280 1.42 -3.58 -20.36
C TYR A 280 2.50 -4.59 -19.98
N PHE A 281 3.76 -4.35 -20.37
CA PHE A 281 4.83 -5.34 -20.24
C PHE A 281 5.21 -5.62 -18.78
N THR A 282 5.17 -4.62 -17.90
CA THR A 282 5.46 -4.84 -16.48
C THR A 282 4.49 -5.85 -15.85
N SER A 283 3.21 -5.85 -16.24
CA SER A 283 2.25 -6.84 -15.74
C SER A 283 2.42 -8.24 -16.35
N PHE A 284 3.09 -8.37 -17.50
CA PHE A 284 3.43 -9.66 -18.10
C PHE A 284 4.69 -10.29 -17.50
N ILE A 285 5.66 -9.47 -17.10
CA ILE A 285 6.91 -9.96 -16.51
C ILE A 285 6.68 -10.40 -15.05
N GLU A 286 5.79 -9.74 -14.32
CA GLU A 286 5.51 -10.04 -12.91
C GLU A 286 5.14 -11.51 -12.62
N PRO A 287 4.23 -12.19 -13.36
CA PRO A 287 3.96 -13.62 -13.12
C PRO A 287 5.17 -14.53 -13.36
N ILE A 288 6.12 -14.14 -14.23
CA ILE A 288 7.35 -14.90 -14.46
C ILE A 288 8.24 -14.83 -13.22
N PHE A 289 8.41 -13.63 -12.66
CA PHE A 289 9.14 -13.45 -11.40
C PHE A 289 8.46 -14.18 -10.24
N LEU A 290 7.14 -14.08 -10.14
CA LEU A 290 6.37 -14.82 -9.15
C LEU A 290 6.58 -16.33 -9.30
N LEU A 291 6.57 -16.88 -10.52
CA LEU A 291 6.84 -18.30 -10.76
C LEU A 291 8.24 -18.68 -10.35
N VAL A 292 9.27 -17.94 -10.77
CA VAL A 292 10.68 -18.21 -10.42
C VAL A 292 10.88 -18.19 -8.90
N TRP A 293 10.26 -17.25 -8.20
CA TRP A 293 10.28 -17.21 -6.74
C TRP A 293 9.56 -18.43 -6.14
N ALA A 294 8.32 -18.69 -6.56
CA ALA A 294 7.50 -19.79 -6.05
C ALA A 294 8.12 -21.18 -6.24
N LEU A 295 9.03 -21.37 -7.20
CA LEU A 295 9.77 -22.62 -7.37
C LEU A 295 10.70 -22.97 -6.19
N GLY A 296 11.04 -21.99 -5.35
CA GLY A 296 11.82 -22.23 -4.13
C GLY A 296 13.26 -22.69 -4.39
N ILE A 297 13.87 -22.24 -5.49
CA ILE A 297 15.20 -22.68 -5.93
C ILE A 297 16.26 -22.43 -4.86
N SER A 298 16.32 -21.19 -4.36
CA SER A 298 17.19 -20.82 -3.24
C SER A 298 16.80 -19.47 -2.65
N TYR A 299 17.34 -19.18 -1.46
CA TYR A 299 17.22 -17.86 -0.84
C TYR A 299 17.83 -16.74 -1.70
N HIS A 300 19.00 -16.95 -2.30
CA HIS A 300 19.67 -15.94 -3.15
C HIS A 300 18.89 -15.63 -4.43
N VAL A 301 18.28 -16.65 -5.04
CA VAL A 301 17.35 -16.45 -6.17
C VAL A 301 16.15 -15.62 -5.72
N SER A 302 15.61 -15.90 -4.52
CA SER A 302 14.50 -15.13 -3.97
C SER A 302 14.85 -13.66 -3.75
N GLN A 303 16.04 -13.37 -3.21
CA GLN A 303 16.54 -11.99 -3.07
C GLN A 303 16.65 -11.27 -4.41
N THR A 304 17.17 -11.97 -5.43
CA THR A 304 17.28 -11.43 -6.79
C THR A 304 15.90 -11.13 -7.37
N VAL A 305 14.93 -12.03 -7.20
CA VAL A 305 13.55 -11.81 -7.64
C VAL A 305 12.93 -10.62 -6.92
N PHE A 306 13.09 -10.50 -5.59
CA PHE A 306 12.54 -9.37 -4.82
C PHE A 306 13.10 -8.04 -5.30
N TYR A 307 14.41 -7.96 -5.60
CA TYR A 307 15.02 -6.76 -6.17
C TYR A 307 14.35 -6.36 -7.49
N PHE A 308 14.28 -7.27 -8.47
CA PHE A 308 13.69 -6.97 -9.77
C PHE A 308 12.17 -6.76 -9.72
N TRP A 309 11.47 -7.43 -8.82
CA TRP A 309 10.07 -7.18 -8.54
C TRP A 309 9.86 -5.76 -8.01
N GLY A 310 10.73 -5.28 -7.11
CA GLY A 310 10.76 -3.90 -6.66
C GLY A 310 10.97 -2.90 -7.80
N VAL A 311 11.94 -3.17 -8.69
CA VAL A 311 12.18 -2.35 -9.89
C VAL A 311 10.91 -2.23 -10.74
N LEU A 312 10.28 -3.36 -11.06
CA LEU A 312 9.05 -3.38 -11.87
C LEU A 312 7.91 -2.65 -11.17
N PHE A 313 7.71 -2.90 -9.88
CA PHE A 313 6.62 -2.31 -9.10
C PHE A 313 6.71 -0.78 -9.09
N PHE A 314 7.88 -0.23 -8.78
CA PHE A 314 8.09 1.22 -8.70
C PHE A 314 8.25 1.91 -10.06
N ILE A 315 8.46 1.16 -11.15
CA ILE A 315 8.25 1.69 -12.49
C ILE A 315 6.75 1.75 -12.80
N ARG A 316 6.00 0.68 -12.51
CA ARG A 316 4.60 0.55 -12.90
C ARG A 316 3.68 1.51 -12.16
N VAL A 317 3.73 1.55 -10.82
CA VAL A 317 2.74 2.29 -10.01
C VAL A 317 2.73 3.80 -10.36
N PRO A 318 3.87 4.53 -10.37
CA PRO A 318 3.88 5.92 -10.81
C PRO A 318 3.46 6.11 -12.28
N SER A 319 3.72 5.12 -13.14
CA SER A 319 3.28 5.15 -14.53
C SER A 319 1.75 5.09 -14.67
N GLN A 320 1.03 4.45 -13.74
CA GLN A 320 -0.44 4.40 -13.74
C GLN A 320 -1.02 5.79 -13.50
N PHE A 321 -0.54 6.49 -12.46
CA PHE A 321 -0.94 7.86 -12.16
C PHE A 321 -0.53 8.84 -13.28
N SER A 322 0.64 8.63 -13.87
CA SER A 322 1.11 9.43 -15.02
C SER A 322 0.25 9.21 -16.25
N TYR A 323 -0.17 7.97 -16.51
CA TYR A 323 -1.09 7.65 -17.60
C TYR A 323 -2.43 8.36 -17.40
N LEU A 324 -3.02 8.27 -16.20
CA LEU A 324 -4.27 8.96 -15.92
C LEU A 324 -4.12 10.48 -16.08
N SER A 325 -3.02 11.05 -15.58
CA SER A 325 -2.76 12.49 -15.67
C SER A 325 -2.55 12.98 -17.10
N HIS A 326 -2.05 12.13 -18.01
CA HIS A 326 -1.80 12.48 -19.41
C HIS A 326 -3.01 12.24 -20.32
N TYR A 327 -3.75 11.14 -20.10
CA TYR A 327 -4.80 10.70 -21.02
C TYR A 327 -6.23 10.93 -20.51
N VAL A 328 -6.45 11.29 -19.25
CA VAL A 328 -7.79 11.56 -18.68
C VAL A 328 -8.06 13.06 -18.64
N ALA A 329 -9.30 13.44 -18.95
CA ALA A 329 -9.74 14.83 -18.85
C ALA A 329 -9.56 15.36 -17.41
N LYS A 330 -9.11 16.61 -17.26
CA LYS A 330 -8.74 17.19 -15.94
C LYS A 330 -9.80 17.01 -14.87
N GLY A 331 -11.08 17.17 -15.21
CA GLY A 331 -12.20 16.98 -14.29
C GLY A 331 -12.38 15.56 -13.77
N TYR A 332 -11.83 14.54 -14.44
CA TYR A 332 -11.98 13.12 -14.06
C TYR A 332 -10.72 12.50 -13.43
N ILE A 333 -9.61 13.24 -13.32
CA ILE A 333 -8.35 12.70 -12.79
C ILE A 333 -8.50 12.20 -11.34
N SER A 334 -9.12 12.98 -10.46
CA SER A 334 -9.32 12.58 -9.06
C SER A 334 -10.21 11.34 -8.94
N ARG A 335 -11.34 11.33 -9.66
CA ARG A 335 -12.32 10.22 -9.72
C ARG A 335 -11.69 8.93 -10.23
N THR A 336 -10.87 9.03 -11.27
CA THR A 336 -10.15 7.89 -11.84
C THR A 336 -9.07 7.38 -10.88
N ASN A 337 -8.32 8.26 -10.21
CA ASN A 337 -7.37 7.84 -9.16
C ASN A 337 -8.08 7.13 -8.00
N ALA A 338 -9.20 7.67 -7.50
CA ALA A 338 -9.99 7.05 -6.44
C ALA A 338 -10.49 5.66 -6.84
N LEU A 339 -10.97 5.50 -8.08
CA LEU A 339 -11.37 4.21 -8.63
C LEU A 339 -10.21 3.22 -8.69
N LEU A 340 -9.00 3.68 -8.99
CA LEU A 340 -7.81 2.85 -9.11
C LEU A 340 -7.45 2.25 -7.73
N ASP A 341 -7.38 3.11 -6.72
CA ASP A 341 -7.15 2.70 -5.33
C ASP A 341 -8.25 1.76 -4.83
N PHE A 342 -9.52 2.05 -5.13
CA PHE A 342 -10.65 1.21 -4.73
C PHE A 342 -10.59 -0.19 -5.34
N ILE A 343 -10.33 -0.29 -6.65
CA ILE A 343 -10.21 -1.58 -7.34
C ILE A 343 -9.05 -2.40 -6.77
N PHE A 344 -7.89 -1.78 -6.52
CA PHE A 344 -6.76 -2.47 -5.89
C PHE A 344 -7.11 -3.02 -4.51
N THR A 345 -7.77 -2.19 -3.71
CA THR A 345 -8.09 -2.52 -2.33
C THR A 345 -9.13 -3.63 -2.26
N LEU A 346 -10.19 -3.54 -3.07
CA LEU A 346 -11.23 -4.56 -3.16
C LEU A 346 -10.67 -5.92 -3.61
N THR A 347 -9.81 -5.91 -4.63
CA THR A 347 -9.16 -7.12 -5.14
C THR A 347 -8.22 -7.76 -4.12
N ASN A 348 -7.48 -6.95 -3.34
CA ASN A 348 -6.67 -7.44 -2.22
C ASN A 348 -7.52 -8.06 -1.11
N ILE A 349 -8.65 -7.45 -0.75
CA ILE A 349 -9.61 -7.98 0.24
C ILE A 349 -10.11 -9.36 -0.21
N SER A 350 -10.57 -9.48 -1.46
CA SER A 350 -11.04 -10.76 -2.00
C SER A 350 -9.96 -11.84 -1.95
N ALA A 351 -8.73 -11.48 -2.35
CA ALA A 351 -7.58 -12.38 -2.31
C ALA A 351 -7.20 -12.83 -0.90
N SER A 352 -7.16 -11.90 0.06
CA SER A 352 -6.89 -12.20 1.46
C SER A 352 -7.97 -13.08 2.09
N ALA A 353 -9.24 -12.90 1.70
CA ALA A 353 -10.33 -13.79 2.09
C ALA A 353 -10.15 -15.21 1.54
N ILE A 354 -9.70 -15.37 0.29
CA ILE A 354 -9.36 -16.69 -0.27
C ILE A 354 -8.26 -17.36 0.56
N ILE A 355 -7.18 -16.65 0.90
CA ILE A 355 -6.10 -17.19 1.75
C ILE A 355 -6.60 -17.53 3.15
N SER A 356 -7.53 -16.76 3.72
CA SER A 356 -8.11 -17.08 5.04
C SER A 356 -8.87 -18.40 5.09
N ILE A 357 -9.33 -18.91 3.93
CA ILE A 357 -10.12 -20.14 3.85
C ILE A 357 -9.26 -21.32 3.38
N LEU A 358 -8.36 -21.07 2.42
CA LEU A 358 -7.57 -22.10 1.74
C LEU A 358 -6.13 -22.20 2.23
N GLY A 359 -5.62 -21.18 2.93
CA GLY A 359 -4.20 -21.02 3.21
C GLY A 359 -3.59 -22.25 3.87
N ASP A 360 -4.24 -22.80 4.89
CA ASP A 360 -3.74 -23.97 5.61
C ASP A 360 -4.10 -25.32 4.98
N LYS A 361 -5.01 -25.32 4.00
CA LYS A 361 -5.48 -26.54 3.32
C LYS A 361 -4.59 -26.97 2.17
N VAL A 362 -3.70 -26.08 1.72
CA VAL A 362 -2.85 -26.27 0.54
C VAL A 362 -1.42 -25.95 0.91
N ASN A 363 -0.46 -26.69 0.34
CA ASN A 363 0.95 -26.39 0.54
C ASN A 363 1.30 -25.00 -0.02
N THR A 364 2.13 -24.25 0.70
CA THR A 364 2.54 -22.88 0.35
C THR A 364 3.14 -22.78 -1.05
N LYS A 365 4.00 -23.75 -1.40
CA LYS A 365 4.63 -23.81 -2.72
C LYS A 365 3.60 -24.06 -3.82
N GLU A 366 2.72 -25.03 -3.64
CA GLU A 366 1.68 -25.38 -4.61
C GLU A 366 0.72 -24.21 -4.84
N LEU A 367 0.33 -23.53 -3.76
CA LEU A 367 -0.56 -22.38 -3.84
C LEU A 367 0.08 -21.20 -4.58
N LEU A 368 1.36 -20.89 -4.31
CA LEU A 368 2.10 -19.83 -4.99
C LEU A 368 2.43 -20.16 -6.46
N VAL A 369 2.78 -21.42 -6.76
CA VAL A 369 3.01 -21.86 -8.15
C VAL A 369 1.70 -21.80 -8.94
N SER A 370 0.59 -22.30 -8.37
CA SER A 370 -0.74 -22.22 -9.00
C SER A 370 -1.15 -20.77 -9.25
N CYS A 371 -0.94 -19.90 -8.26
CA CYS A 371 -1.14 -18.47 -8.35
C CYS A 371 -0.34 -17.84 -9.52
N ALA A 372 0.95 -18.17 -9.64
CA ALA A 372 1.81 -17.70 -10.72
C ALA A 372 1.33 -18.16 -12.11
N LEU A 373 0.97 -19.44 -12.23
CA LEU A 373 0.49 -20.04 -13.49
C LEU A 373 -0.86 -19.44 -13.91
N ILE A 374 -1.81 -19.33 -12.99
CA ILE A 374 -3.11 -18.68 -13.26
C ILE A 374 -2.88 -17.23 -13.66
N TYR A 375 -1.97 -16.51 -12.98
CA TYR A 375 -1.66 -15.13 -13.33
C TYR A 375 -1.06 -15.01 -14.74
N ALA A 376 -0.14 -15.91 -15.10
CA ALA A 376 0.45 -15.96 -16.44
C ALA A 376 -0.60 -16.27 -17.51
N VAL A 377 -1.43 -17.30 -17.28
CA VAL A 377 -2.49 -17.73 -18.21
C VAL A 377 -3.49 -16.61 -18.48
N ILE A 378 -3.98 -15.93 -17.42
CA ILE A 378 -4.90 -14.80 -17.59
C ILE A 378 -4.22 -13.69 -18.39
N ASN A 379 -2.95 -13.36 -18.13
CA ASN A 379 -2.23 -12.36 -18.92
C ASN A 379 -2.12 -12.77 -20.39
N ILE A 380 -1.81 -14.03 -20.70
CA ILE A 380 -1.71 -14.55 -22.07
C ILE A 380 -3.04 -14.37 -22.82
N PHE A 381 -4.17 -14.80 -22.23
CA PHE A 381 -5.48 -14.60 -22.85
C PHE A 381 -5.79 -13.12 -23.07
N ARG A 382 -5.37 -12.25 -22.16
CA ARG A 382 -5.58 -10.81 -22.26
C ARG A 382 -4.72 -10.14 -23.32
N ILE A 383 -3.72 -10.80 -23.92
CA ILE A 383 -2.99 -10.26 -25.09
C ILE A 383 -3.98 -9.93 -26.21
N PHE A 384 -5.00 -10.77 -26.39
CA PHE A 384 -5.95 -10.65 -27.49
C PHE A 384 -7.10 -9.68 -27.21
N ALA A 385 -7.26 -9.22 -25.97
CA ALA A 385 -8.34 -8.31 -25.59
C ALA A 385 -8.20 -6.94 -26.28
N ILE A 386 -9.33 -6.38 -26.73
CA ILE A 386 -9.37 -5.04 -27.35
C ILE A 386 -8.83 -3.99 -26.39
N SER A 387 -9.20 -4.07 -25.11
CA SER A 387 -8.72 -3.17 -24.05
C SER A 387 -7.18 -3.17 -23.91
N SER A 388 -6.56 -4.32 -24.09
CA SER A 388 -5.10 -4.47 -24.09
C SER A 388 -4.43 -3.85 -25.30
N LYS A 389 -5.03 -3.98 -26.49
CA LYS A 389 -4.52 -3.38 -27.73
C LYS A 389 -4.60 -1.85 -27.67
N GLU A 390 -5.73 -1.32 -27.22
CA GLU A 390 -5.94 0.13 -27.07
C GLU A 390 -5.00 0.76 -26.03
N LEU A 391 -4.67 0.04 -24.96
CA LEU A 391 -3.67 0.50 -23.98
C LEU A 391 -2.26 0.64 -24.59
N LEU A 392 -1.89 -0.18 -25.59
CA LEU A 392 -0.58 -0.12 -26.23
C LEU A 392 -0.44 1.08 -27.19
N SER A 393 -1.56 1.57 -27.73
CA SER A 393 -1.64 2.70 -28.64
C SER A 393 -2.71 3.70 -28.19
N PRO A 394 -2.51 4.34 -27.03
CA PRO A 394 -3.54 5.19 -26.44
C PRO A 394 -3.75 6.43 -27.30
N LYS A 395 -5.01 6.72 -27.65
CA LYS A 395 -5.38 7.95 -28.34
C LYS A 395 -5.36 9.11 -27.34
N ALA A 396 -4.62 10.17 -27.65
CA ALA A 396 -4.68 11.39 -26.87
C ALA A 396 -6.09 11.98 -26.93
N VAL A 397 -6.61 12.47 -25.80
CA VAL A 397 -7.85 13.25 -25.80
C VAL A 397 -7.55 14.56 -26.51
N MET A 398 -8.23 14.86 -27.62
CA MET A 398 -8.29 16.23 -28.14
C MET A 398 -8.96 17.06 -27.05
N ASN A 399 -8.24 18.00 -26.45
CA ASN A 399 -8.80 18.90 -25.46
C ASN A 399 -9.94 19.68 -26.14
N GLU A 400 -11.19 19.38 -25.77
CA GLU A 400 -12.31 20.32 -25.89
C GLU A 400 -12.29 21.29 -24.70
#